data_AF-A0A7V8DQK1-F1
#
_entry.id   AF-A0A7V8DQK1-F1
#
_cell.length_a   1.000
_cell.length_b   1.000
_cell.length_c   1.000
_cell.angle_alpha   90.00
_cell.angle_beta   90.00
_cell.angle_gamma   90.00
#
_symmetry.space_group_name_H-M   'P 1'
#
loop_
_entity.id
_entity.type
_entity.pdbx_description
1 polymer ?
#
loop_
_entity_poly.entity_id
_entity_poly.type
_entity_poly.pdbx_seq_one_letter_code
_entity_poly.pdbx_strand_id
1 'polypeptide(L)'
;MAEYFDLGKAPESPEERQELLGKREFMDSLIEKQALTQVQAVVVDFLLTTKGYLPADLRINHTAELTLADGKTFQTPADILVVIDDKPALFVKCSMSSLVSWDRHAVAFCRVGAGKPIPFALVTDGADIRLISGLDGSVSEGRLEDIPSREEMIRVLASMTVSCYPEEKCDKERRILYAFDAIRCPILAEGYPKKPDGQ
;
A
#
# COMPACT_ATOMS: atom_id res chain seq x y z
N MET A 1 24.40 21.79 -17.66
CA MET A 1 23.24 22.71 -17.71
C MET A 1 22.01 21.89 -17.43
N ALA A 2 21.15 22.30 -16.51
CA ALA A 2 19.86 21.62 -16.33
C ALA A 2 19.01 21.94 -17.56
N GLU A 3 18.69 20.95 -18.38
CA GLU A 3 17.76 21.13 -19.49
C GLU A 3 16.40 21.52 -18.91
N TYR A 4 16.00 22.76 -19.16
CA TYR A 4 14.67 23.25 -18.85
C TYR A 4 13.73 22.79 -19.97
N PHE A 5 12.90 21.80 -19.68
CA PHE A 5 11.94 21.27 -20.65
C PHE A 5 10.64 22.07 -20.57
N ASP A 6 10.28 22.72 -21.68
CA ASP A 6 9.01 23.41 -21.80
C ASP A 6 7.86 22.40 -21.96
N LEU A 7 7.28 21.99 -20.84
CA LEU A 7 6.12 21.09 -20.77
C LEU A 7 4.84 21.69 -21.40
N GLY A 8 4.87 22.97 -21.79
CA GLY A 8 3.80 23.66 -22.52
C GLY A 8 3.99 23.71 -24.04
N LYS A 9 5.11 23.20 -24.57
CA LYS A 9 5.38 23.20 -26.02
C LYS A 9 4.40 22.29 -26.76
N ALA A 10 3.76 22.81 -27.80
CA ALA A 10 3.00 21.97 -28.73
C ALA A 10 3.98 21.09 -29.52
N PRO A 11 3.79 19.75 -29.57
CA PRO A 11 4.70 18.86 -30.27
C PRO A 11 4.68 19.13 -31.78
N GLU A 12 5.84 19.15 -32.42
CA GLU A 12 6.02 19.40 -33.85
C GLU A 12 5.84 18.12 -34.67
N SER A 13 5.90 16.94 -34.03
CA SER A 13 5.68 15.64 -34.68
C SER A 13 5.02 14.60 -33.75
N PRO A 14 4.45 13.52 -34.31
CA PRO A 14 3.95 12.39 -33.51
C PRO A 14 5.03 11.70 -32.66
N GLU A 15 6.27 11.67 -33.15
CA GLU A 15 7.43 11.08 -32.47
C GLU A 15 7.84 11.94 -31.26
N GLU A 16 7.97 13.26 -31.45
CA GLU A 16 8.22 14.21 -30.35
C GLU A 16 7.09 14.18 -29.32
N ARG A 17 5.84 14.01 -29.74
CA ARG A 17 4.70 13.84 -28.83
C ARG A 17 4.85 12.60 -27.96
N GLN A 18 5.23 11.46 -28.54
CA GLN A 18 5.42 10.21 -27.79
C GLN A 18 6.55 10.36 -26.77
N GLU A 19 7.65 11.00 -27.15
CA GLU A 19 8.77 11.28 -26.26
C GLU A 19 8.37 12.20 -25.09
N LEU A 20 7.66 13.29 -25.36
CA LEU A 20 7.19 14.23 -24.33
C LEU A 20 6.19 13.58 -23.37
N LEU A 21 5.29 12.73 -23.87
CA LEU A 21 4.36 11.96 -23.02
C LEU A 21 5.11 10.98 -22.12
N GLY A 22 6.04 10.19 -22.65
CA GLY A 22 6.84 9.26 -21.85
C GLY A 22 7.69 9.97 -20.80
N LYS A 23 8.26 11.14 -21.11
CA LYS A 23 8.99 11.98 -20.15
C LYS A 23 8.08 12.51 -19.04
N ARG A 24 6.88 12.98 -19.37
CA ARG A 24 5.90 13.47 -18.40
C ARG A 24 5.45 12.35 -17.45
N GLU A 25 5.05 11.22 -18.01
CA GLU A 25 4.65 10.04 -17.23
C GLU A 25 5.77 9.58 -16.27
N PHE A 26 7.01 9.61 -16.73
CA PHE A 26 8.17 9.32 -15.91
C PHE A 26 8.34 10.29 -14.74
N MET A 27 8.24 11.59 -15.00
CA MET A 27 8.32 12.63 -13.95
C MET A 27 7.19 12.52 -12.94
N ASP A 28 5.95 12.33 -13.42
CA ASP A 28 4.77 12.17 -12.57
C ASP A 28 4.93 10.95 -11.64
N SER A 29 5.47 9.84 -12.16
CA SER A 29 5.78 8.64 -11.36
C SER A 29 6.85 8.89 -10.29
N LEU A 30 7.89 9.67 -10.58
CA LEU A 30 8.91 10.04 -9.60
C LEU A 30 8.33 10.89 -8.46
N ILE A 31 7.50 11.87 -8.79
CA ILE A 31 6.83 12.74 -7.83
C ILE A 31 5.91 11.92 -6.92
N GLU A 32 5.10 11.04 -7.51
CA GLU A 32 4.21 10.15 -6.76
C GLU A 32 5.00 9.25 -5.79
N LYS A 33 6.09 8.65 -6.26
CA LYS A 33 6.96 7.80 -5.42
C LYS A 33 7.58 8.57 -4.26
N GLN A 34 8.10 9.78 -4.52
CA GLN A 34 8.69 10.61 -3.49
C GLN A 34 7.64 11.00 -2.44
N ALA A 35 6.45 11.42 -2.88
CA ALA A 35 5.35 11.78 -1.99
C ALA A 35 4.90 10.58 -1.13
N LEU A 36 4.74 9.40 -1.73
CA LEU A 36 4.40 8.17 -1.01
C LEU A 36 5.46 7.81 0.04
N THR A 37 6.74 7.96 -0.31
CA THR A 37 7.87 7.73 0.62
C THR A 37 7.79 8.69 1.82
N GLN A 38 7.40 9.94 1.58
CA GLN A 38 7.21 10.92 2.66
C GLN A 38 6.05 10.54 3.58
N VAL A 39 4.91 10.13 3.02
CA VAL A 39 3.77 9.64 3.82
C VAL A 39 4.18 8.43 4.65
N GLN A 40 4.85 7.46 4.05
CA GLN A 40 5.35 6.28 4.75
C GLN A 40 6.27 6.66 5.91
N ALA A 41 7.21 7.58 5.70
CA ALA A 41 8.12 8.05 6.75
C ALA A 41 7.38 8.68 7.93
N VAL A 42 6.36 9.51 7.67
CA VAL A 42 5.51 10.12 8.71
C VAL A 42 4.81 9.04 9.53
N VAL A 43 4.21 8.05 8.88
CA VAL A 43 3.51 6.97 9.59
C VAL A 43 4.47 6.11 10.40
N VAL A 44 5.64 5.76 9.84
CA VAL A 44 6.67 4.99 10.56
C VAL A 44 7.13 5.74 11.80
N ASP A 45 7.49 7.01 11.67
CA ASP A 45 7.92 7.84 12.79
C ASP A 45 6.84 7.86 13.89
N PHE A 46 5.60 8.17 13.51
CA PHE A 46 4.48 8.23 14.45
C PHE A 46 4.22 6.88 15.17
N LEU A 47 4.30 5.76 14.46
CA LEU A 47 4.16 4.43 15.06
C LEU A 47 5.25 4.17 16.11
N LEU A 48 6.49 4.53 15.80
CA LEU A 48 7.64 4.27 16.67
C LEU A 48 7.69 5.24 17.87
N THR A 49 7.53 6.53 17.64
CA THR A 49 7.74 7.57 18.66
C THR A 49 6.51 7.78 19.55
N THR A 50 5.32 7.69 18.97
CA THR A 50 4.07 8.11 19.65
C THR A 50 3.24 6.90 20.06
N LYS A 51 3.17 5.86 19.22
CA LYS A 51 2.35 4.66 19.48
C LYS A 51 3.12 3.52 20.13
N GLY A 52 4.43 3.67 20.31
CA GLY A 52 5.29 2.76 21.06
C GLY A 52 5.57 1.44 20.34
N TYR A 53 5.37 1.37 19.02
CA TYR A 53 5.79 0.22 18.22
C TYR A 53 7.31 0.11 18.20
N LEU A 54 7.82 -1.11 18.10
CA LEU A 54 9.26 -1.36 17.99
C LEU A 54 9.68 -1.39 16.52
N PRO A 55 10.91 -0.99 16.17
CA PRO A 55 11.43 -1.15 14.81
C PRO A 55 11.34 -2.59 14.30
N ALA A 56 11.50 -3.58 15.21
CA ALA A 56 11.37 -5.00 14.89
C ALA A 56 9.93 -5.43 14.55
N ASP A 57 8.92 -4.66 14.97
CA ASP A 57 7.52 -4.94 14.67
C ASP A 57 7.18 -4.54 13.22
N LEU A 58 7.93 -3.63 12.59
CA LEU A 58 7.58 -3.02 11.30
C LEU A 58 8.28 -3.72 10.12
N ARG A 59 7.50 -4.15 9.13
CA ARG A 59 7.98 -4.61 7.82
C ARG A 59 7.59 -3.57 6.76
N ILE A 60 8.57 -2.80 6.30
CA ILE A 60 8.39 -1.73 5.32
C ILE A 60 8.43 -2.32 3.90
N ASN A 61 7.49 -1.92 3.05
CA ASN A 61 7.38 -2.39 1.66
C ASN A 61 7.37 -3.93 1.56
N HIS A 62 6.63 -4.57 2.46
CA HIS A 62 6.51 -6.02 2.49
C HIS A 62 5.64 -6.51 1.33
N THR A 63 6.09 -7.51 0.59
CA THR A 63 5.30 -8.11 -0.48
C THR A 63 4.83 -9.49 -0.07
N ALA A 64 3.53 -9.72 -0.18
CA ALA A 64 2.92 -11.02 0.04
C ALA A 64 2.63 -11.73 -1.30
N GLU A 65 3.10 -12.97 -1.40
CA GLU A 65 2.78 -13.85 -2.53
C GLU A 65 1.48 -14.60 -2.24
N LEU A 66 0.54 -14.54 -3.18
CA LEU A 66 -0.77 -15.18 -3.07
C LEU A 66 -1.06 -16.02 -4.31
N THR A 67 -1.81 -17.10 -4.12
CA THR A 67 -2.22 -18.02 -5.20
C THR A 67 -3.73 -18.07 -5.29
N LEU A 68 -4.27 -17.79 -6.47
CA LEU A 68 -5.69 -17.97 -6.79
C LEU A 68 -6.04 -19.46 -6.90
N ALA A 69 -7.32 -19.80 -6.78
CA ALA A 69 -7.79 -21.19 -6.90
C ALA A 69 -7.53 -21.80 -8.30
N ASP A 70 -7.34 -20.97 -9.33
CA ASP A 70 -6.96 -21.41 -10.68
C ASP A 70 -5.45 -21.63 -10.85
N GLY A 71 -4.67 -21.50 -9.77
CA GLY A 71 -3.22 -21.73 -9.73
C GLY A 71 -2.37 -20.52 -10.10
N LYS A 72 -2.97 -19.38 -10.48
CA LYS A 72 -2.20 -18.16 -10.78
C LYS A 72 -1.64 -17.55 -9.50
N THR A 73 -0.36 -17.25 -9.53
CA THR A 73 0.34 -16.54 -8.44
C THR A 73 0.45 -15.05 -8.78
N PHE A 74 0.36 -14.21 -7.76
CA PHE A 74 0.55 -12.77 -7.87
C PHE A 74 1.11 -12.21 -6.56
N GLN A 75 1.58 -10.97 -6.63
CA GLN A 75 2.18 -10.28 -5.50
C GLN A 75 1.29 -9.12 -5.08
N THR A 76 1.12 -8.94 -3.76
CA THR A 76 0.44 -7.77 -3.21
C THR A 76 1.32 -7.09 -2.15
N PRO A 77 1.71 -5.82 -2.33
CA PRO A 77 2.50 -5.07 -1.40
C PRO A 77 1.65 -4.53 -0.24
N ALA A 78 2.26 -4.51 0.93
CA ALA A 78 1.92 -3.70 2.06
C ALA A 78 2.98 -2.62 2.24
N ASP A 79 2.56 -1.36 2.24
CA ASP A 79 3.49 -0.25 2.44
C ASP A 79 4.13 -0.38 3.84
N ILE A 80 3.33 -0.72 4.85
CA ILE A 80 3.82 -1.15 6.16
C ILE A 80 2.97 -2.32 6.63
N LEU A 81 3.61 -3.41 7.05
CA LEU A 81 2.98 -4.49 7.78
C LEU A 81 3.56 -4.52 9.20
N VAL A 82 2.70 -4.36 10.21
CA VAL A 82 3.09 -4.49 11.61
C VAL A 82 2.84 -5.91 12.07
N VAL A 83 3.86 -6.54 12.65
CA VAL A 83 3.84 -7.90 13.17
C VAL A 83 4.36 -7.88 14.61
N ILE A 84 3.53 -8.30 15.55
CA ILE A 84 3.90 -8.38 16.97
C ILE A 84 3.92 -9.86 17.36
N ASP A 85 5.05 -10.38 17.85
CA ASP A 85 5.22 -11.77 18.26
C ASP A 85 4.71 -12.78 17.20
N ASP A 86 5.13 -12.60 15.95
CA ASP A 86 4.74 -13.42 14.78
C ASP A 86 3.23 -13.42 14.46
N LYS A 87 2.50 -12.41 14.94
CA LYS A 87 1.09 -12.18 14.62
C LYS A 87 0.95 -10.87 13.85
N PRO A 88 0.40 -10.90 12.62
CA PRO A 88 0.15 -9.67 11.89
C PRO A 88 -0.94 -8.87 12.59
N ALA A 89 -0.65 -7.59 12.84
CA ALA A 89 -1.38 -6.75 13.77
C ALA A 89 -2.03 -5.56 13.08
N LEU A 90 -1.32 -4.93 12.14
CA LEU A 90 -1.84 -3.78 11.39
C LEU A 90 -1.28 -3.83 9.97
N PHE A 91 -2.17 -3.74 8.98
CA PHE A 91 -1.81 -3.46 7.60
C PHE A 91 -1.93 -1.96 7.35
N VAL A 92 -0.95 -1.35 6.69
CA VAL A 92 -1.01 0.07 6.32
C VAL A 92 -0.86 0.23 4.81
N LYS A 93 -1.80 0.95 4.22
CA LYS A 93 -1.74 1.49 2.87
C LYS A 93 -1.57 3.01 2.92
N CYS A 94 -0.44 3.48 2.42
CA CYS A 94 -0.21 4.90 2.14
C CYS A 94 -0.80 5.22 0.75
N SER A 95 -1.51 6.33 0.61
CA SER A 95 -2.11 6.75 -0.64
C SER A 95 -2.04 8.27 -0.80
N MET A 96 -1.64 8.72 -2.01
CA MET A 96 -1.71 10.13 -2.39
C MET A 96 -3.03 10.48 -3.09
N SER A 97 -3.87 9.48 -3.35
CA SER A 97 -5.19 9.59 -3.95
C SER A 97 -6.27 9.18 -2.95
N SER A 98 -7.54 9.26 -3.35
CA SER A 98 -8.71 8.94 -2.52
C SER A 98 -8.50 7.73 -1.61
N LEU A 99 -8.56 7.94 -0.29
CA LEU A 99 -8.40 6.88 0.71
C LEU A 99 -9.50 5.80 0.56
N VAL A 100 -10.73 6.22 0.25
CA VAL A 100 -11.90 5.34 0.10
C VAL A 100 -11.68 4.28 -0.99
N SER A 101 -10.92 4.60 -2.03
CA SER A 101 -10.62 3.68 -3.13
C SER A 101 -9.86 2.43 -2.67
N TRP A 102 -9.22 2.48 -1.50
CA TRP A 102 -8.45 1.37 -0.94
C TRP A 102 -9.20 0.56 0.12
N ASP A 103 -10.42 0.96 0.53
CA ASP A 103 -11.14 0.27 1.61
C ASP A 103 -11.33 -1.23 1.32
N ARG A 104 -11.77 -1.56 0.09
CA ARG A 104 -12.00 -2.96 -0.29
C ARG A 104 -10.68 -3.74 -0.40
N HIS A 105 -9.62 -3.11 -0.88
CA HIS A 105 -8.27 -3.69 -0.91
C HIS A 105 -7.77 -3.99 0.52
N ALA A 106 -7.88 -3.02 1.41
CA ALA A 106 -7.46 -3.10 2.80
C ALA A 106 -8.15 -4.24 3.55
N VAL A 107 -9.48 -4.36 3.43
CA VAL A 107 -10.24 -5.47 4.01
C VAL A 107 -9.78 -6.83 3.45
N ALA A 108 -9.60 -6.92 2.13
CA ALA A 108 -9.16 -8.16 1.50
C ALA A 108 -7.74 -8.55 1.97
N PHE A 109 -6.82 -7.58 2.08
CA PHE A 109 -5.46 -7.82 2.57
C PHE A 109 -5.50 -8.32 4.01
N CYS A 110 -6.27 -7.69 4.89
CA CYS A 110 -6.40 -8.15 6.27
C CYS A 110 -6.90 -9.60 6.38
N ARG A 111 -7.69 -10.09 5.42
CA ARG A 111 -8.26 -11.44 5.48
C ARG A 111 -7.31 -12.53 4.98
N VAL A 112 -6.52 -12.25 3.93
CA VAL A 112 -5.72 -13.28 3.25
C VAL A 112 -4.26 -12.91 2.99
N GLY A 113 -3.88 -11.64 3.15
CA GLY A 113 -2.58 -11.10 2.71
C GLY A 113 -1.38 -11.47 3.59
N ALA A 114 -1.59 -11.88 4.85
CA ALA A 114 -0.50 -12.18 5.78
C ALA A 114 -0.54 -13.60 6.36
N GLY A 115 -1.21 -14.54 5.68
CA GLY A 115 -1.39 -15.94 6.12
C GLY A 115 -2.30 -16.14 7.34
N LYS A 116 -2.45 -15.12 8.19
CA LYS A 116 -3.41 -15.03 9.29
C LYS A 116 -4.21 -13.73 9.18
N PRO A 117 -5.47 -13.70 9.65
CA PRO A 117 -6.26 -12.47 9.64
C PRO A 117 -5.61 -11.38 10.50
N ILE A 118 -5.62 -10.16 9.98
CA ILE A 118 -5.14 -8.94 10.63
C ILE A 118 -6.35 -8.21 11.22
N PRO A 119 -6.32 -7.76 12.48
CA PRO A 119 -7.45 -7.09 13.10
C PRO A 119 -7.82 -5.78 12.39
N PHE A 120 -6.82 -5.00 11.99
CA PHE A 120 -7.04 -3.68 11.42
C PHE A 120 -6.20 -3.43 10.18
N ALA A 121 -6.78 -2.64 9.29
CA ALA A 121 -6.09 -1.92 8.24
C ALA A 121 -6.14 -0.41 8.49
N LEU A 122 -5.11 0.29 8.07
CA LEU A 122 -5.01 1.74 8.05
C LEU A 122 -4.81 2.18 6.60
N VAL A 123 -5.67 3.05 6.09
CA VAL A 123 -5.43 3.76 4.83
C VAL A 123 -5.22 5.25 5.15
N THR A 124 -4.12 5.84 4.68
CA THR A 124 -3.76 7.22 5.03
C THR A 124 -2.95 7.94 3.96
N ASP A 125 -3.07 9.26 3.92
CA ASP A 125 -2.22 10.20 3.16
C ASP A 125 -1.18 10.91 4.06
N GLY A 126 -1.04 10.45 5.32
CA GLY A 126 -0.15 11.03 6.32
C GLY A 126 -0.79 12.12 7.18
N ALA A 127 -2.01 12.57 6.87
CA ALA A 127 -2.74 13.56 7.65
C ALA A 127 -4.10 13.05 8.12
N ASP A 128 -4.86 12.42 7.22
CA ASP A 128 -6.16 11.83 7.48
C ASP A 128 -6.05 10.30 7.42
N ILE A 129 -6.87 9.62 8.22
CA ILE A 129 -6.88 8.16 8.25
C ILE A 129 -8.27 7.57 8.04
N ARG A 130 -8.27 6.36 7.49
CA ARG A 130 -9.38 5.41 7.56
C ARG A 130 -8.87 4.18 8.27
N LEU A 131 -9.33 3.95 9.49
CA LEU A 131 -9.08 2.73 10.25
C LEU A 131 -10.20 1.75 9.95
N ILE A 132 -9.84 0.56 9.48
CA ILE A 132 -10.78 -0.42 8.93
C ILE A 132 -10.61 -1.73 9.69
N SER A 133 -11.70 -2.25 10.23
CA SER A 133 -11.75 -3.59 10.83
C SER A 133 -11.59 -4.67 9.76
N GLY A 134 -10.59 -5.53 9.89
CA GLY A 134 -10.39 -6.69 9.02
C GLY A 134 -11.45 -7.77 9.18
N LEU A 135 -12.18 -7.74 10.31
CA LEU A 135 -13.22 -8.71 10.66
C LEU A 135 -14.50 -8.44 9.85
N ASP A 136 -15.15 -7.33 10.12
CA ASP A 136 -16.45 -6.96 9.55
C ASP A 136 -16.37 -5.93 8.42
N GLY A 137 -15.21 -5.28 8.22
CA GLY A 137 -15.04 -4.23 7.23
C GLY A 137 -15.59 -2.87 7.66
N SER A 138 -15.93 -2.70 8.94
CA SER A 138 -16.34 -1.38 9.47
C SER A 138 -15.20 -0.37 9.35
N VAL A 139 -15.55 0.88 9.07
CA VAL A 139 -14.58 1.96 8.85
C VAL A 139 -14.85 3.11 9.81
N SER A 140 -13.79 3.60 10.43
CA SER A 140 -13.77 4.87 11.15
C SER A 140 -12.76 5.82 10.51
N GLU A 141 -13.21 7.05 10.25
CA GLU A 141 -12.35 8.14 9.78
C GLU A 141 -11.78 8.90 10.99
N GLY A 142 -10.57 9.42 10.86
CA GLY A 142 -9.91 10.12 11.96
C GLY A 142 -8.54 10.66 11.60
N ARG A 143 -7.70 10.81 12.63
CA ARG A 143 -6.31 11.25 12.52
C ARG A 143 -5.34 10.15 13.00
N LEU A 144 -4.05 10.35 12.82
CA LEU A 144 -3.02 9.37 13.23
C LEU A 144 -3.14 9.01 14.73
N GLU A 145 -3.60 9.94 15.56
CA GLU A 145 -3.85 9.74 16.99
C GLU A 145 -4.89 8.67 17.29
N ASP A 146 -5.77 8.33 16.35
CA ASP A 146 -6.79 7.29 16.52
C ASP A 146 -6.25 5.87 16.23
N ILE A 147 -5.01 5.75 15.75
CA ILE A 147 -4.35 4.44 15.57
C ILE A 147 -4.14 3.80 16.95
N PRO A 148 -4.48 2.51 17.15
CA PRO A 148 -4.20 1.85 18.41
C PRO A 148 -2.69 1.79 18.70
N SER A 149 -2.31 2.09 19.94
CA SER A 149 -0.95 1.88 20.45
C SER A 149 -0.54 0.41 20.38
N ARG A 150 0.77 0.15 20.45
CA ARG A 150 1.30 -1.21 20.49
C ARG A 150 0.66 -2.05 21.60
N GLU A 151 0.51 -1.48 22.80
CA GLU A 151 -0.10 -2.17 23.95
C GLU A 151 -1.59 -2.48 23.73
N GLU A 152 -2.35 -1.56 23.15
CA GLU A 152 -3.74 -1.80 22.77
C GLU A 152 -3.84 -2.90 21.73
N MET A 153 -2.94 -2.89 20.74
CA MET A 153 -2.90 -3.89 19.69
C MET A 153 -2.58 -5.29 20.26
N ILE A 154 -1.69 -5.39 21.24
CA ILE A 154 -1.41 -6.65 21.96
C ILE A 154 -2.67 -7.17 22.65
N ARG A 155 -3.44 -6.29 23.31
CA ARG A 155 -4.71 -6.68 23.96
C ARG A 155 -5.73 -7.17 22.93
N VAL A 156 -5.84 -6.48 21.79
CA VAL A 156 -6.71 -6.91 20.68
C VAL A 156 -6.30 -8.30 20.19
N LEU A 157 -5.02 -8.52 19.88
CA LEU A 157 -4.48 -9.79 19.41
C LEU A 157 -4.66 -10.94 20.42
N ALA A 158 -4.62 -10.65 21.72
CA ALA A 158 -4.88 -11.63 22.76
C ALA A 158 -6.36 -12.03 22.84
N SER A 159 -7.27 -11.09 22.56
CA SER A 159 -8.72 -11.32 22.60
C SER A 159 -9.28 -11.98 21.33
N MET A 160 -8.56 -11.87 20.21
CA MET A 160 -8.94 -12.52 18.97
C MET A 160 -8.73 -14.04 19.04
N THR A 161 -9.79 -14.79 18.82
CA THR A 161 -9.68 -16.19 18.40
C THR A 161 -9.19 -16.21 16.95
N VAL A 162 -7.88 -16.30 16.76
CA VAL A 162 -7.24 -16.37 15.43
C VAL A 162 -7.58 -17.71 14.78
N SER A 163 -8.73 -17.78 14.11
CA SER A 163 -8.99 -18.79 13.09
C SER A 163 -8.63 -18.22 11.72
N CYS A 164 -8.10 -19.05 10.83
CA CYS A 164 -7.92 -18.65 9.44
C CYS A 164 -9.25 -18.15 8.86
N TYR A 165 -9.19 -17.17 7.96
CA TYR A 165 -10.38 -16.76 7.23
C TYR A 165 -10.95 -17.98 6.49
N PRO A 166 -12.28 -18.19 6.43
CA PRO A 166 -12.86 -19.40 5.87
C PRO A 166 -12.38 -19.63 4.43
N GLU A 167 -11.81 -20.80 4.14
CA GLU A 167 -11.13 -21.05 2.86
C GLU A 167 -12.08 -20.87 1.66
N GLU A 168 -13.35 -21.21 1.82
CA GLU A 168 -14.41 -21.00 0.82
C GLU A 168 -14.57 -19.52 0.40
N LYS A 169 -14.16 -18.59 1.27
CA LYS A 169 -14.21 -17.14 1.03
C LYS A 169 -12.85 -16.56 0.66
N CYS A 170 -11.74 -17.26 0.91
CA CYS A 170 -10.39 -16.78 0.65
C CYS A 170 -10.16 -16.42 -0.82
N ASP A 171 -10.60 -17.28 -1.76
CA ASP A 171 -10.38 -17.04 -3.20
C ASP A 171 -11.04 -15.73 -3.69
N LYS A 172 -12.20 -15.35 -3.14
CA LYS A 172 -12.86 -14.07 -3.45
C LYS A 172 -12.03 -12.87 -3.00
N GLU A 173 -11.45 -12.94 -1.80
CA GLU A 173 -10.58 -11.87 -1.28
C GLU A 173 -9.26 -11.80 -2.06
N ARG A 174 -8.67 -12.96 -2.42
CA ARG A 174 -7.47 -12.99 -3.28
C ARG A 174 -7.75 -12.39 -4.66
N ARG A 175 -8.92 -12.63 -5.26
CA ARG A 175 -9.32 -12.00 -6.54
C ARG A 175 -9.47 -10.49 -6.46
N ILE A 176 -9.91 -9.97 -5.33
CA ILE A 176 -9.94 -8.52 -5.12
C ILE A 176 -8.51 -7.97 -5.15
N LEU A 177 -7.61 -8.56 -4.38
CA LEU A 177 -6.20 -8.14 -4.37
C LEU A 177 -5.56 -8.25 -5.75
N TYR A 178 -5.86 -9.34 -6.48
CA TYR A 178 -5.40 -9.54 -7.86
C TYR A 178 -5.92 -8.46 -8.82
N ALA A 179 -7.18 -8.03 -8.68
CA ALA A 179 -7.72 -6.96 -9.51
C ALA A 179 -7.00 -5.63 -9.26
N PHE A 180 -6.66 -5.32 -8.01
CA PHE A 180 -5.86 -4.13 -7.68
C PHE A 180 -4.43 -4.24 -8.21
N ASP A 181 -3.81 -5.42 -8.18
CA ASP A 181 -2.51 -5.67 -8.79
C ASP A 181 -2.54 -5.44 -10.31
N ALA A 182 -3.54 -5.99 -10.99
CA ALA A 182 -3.68 -5.86 -12.45
C ALA A 182 -3.93 -4.42 -12.94
N ILE A 183 -4.45 -3.55 -12.07
CA ILE A 183 -4.70 -2.12 -12.38
C ILE A 183 -3.46 -1.26 -12.07
N ARG A 184 -2.49 -1.77 -11.31
CA ARG A 184 -1.27 -1.00 -11.04
C ARG A 184 -0.56 -0.69 -12.36
N CYS A 185 -0.16 0.56 -12.50
CA CYS A 185 0.70 0.97 -13.60
C CYS A 185 2.06 0.22 -13.49
N PRO A 186 2.48 -0.57 -14.49
CA PRO A 186 3.65 -1.44 -14.40
C PRO A 186 5.00 -0.70 -14.22
N ILE A 187 5.02 0.62 -14.38
CA ILE A 187 6.25 1.43 -14.31
C ILE A 187 6.88 1.41 -12.91
N LEU A 188 6.11 1.08 -11.86
CA LEU A 188 6.64 0.89 -10.50
C LEU A 188 7.19 -0.53 -10.24
N ALA A 189 6.83 -1.52 -11.08
CA ALA A 189 7.12 -2.93 -10.86
C ALA A 189 8.33 -3.44 -11.68
N GLU A 190 8.57 -2.89 -12.87
CA GLU A 190 9.75 -3.21 -13.67
C GLU A 190 10.70 -2.02 -13.69
N GLY A 191 12.00 -2.32 -13.46
CA GLY A 191 13.05 -1.32 -13.40
C GLY A 191 12.93 -0.28 -14.51
N TYR A 192 12.92 0.98 -14.07
CA TYR A 192 13.05 2.22 -14.82
C TYR A 192 13.29 2.03 -16.33
N PRO A 193 12.47 2.64 -17.22
CA PRO A 193 12.92 2.83 -18.59
C PRO A 193 14.29 3.51 -18.51
N LYS A 194 15.30 2.87 -19.12
CA LYS A 194 16.62 3.48 -19.27
C LYS A 194 16.40 4.88 -19.83
N LYS A 195 17.18 5.86 -19.35
CA LYS A 195 17.27 7.19 -19.96
C LYS A 195 17.16 7.02 -21.48
N PRO A 196 16.33 7.82 -22.18
CA PRO A 196 16.34 7.78 -23.64
C PRO A 196 17.79 7.91 -24.10
N ASP A 197 18.26 6.93 -24.87
CA ASP A 197 19.60 6.95 -25.44
C ASP A 197 19.67 8.14 -26.39
N GLY A 198 20.32 9.23 -25.93
CA GLY A 198 20.44 10.48 -26.66
C GLY A 198 21.34 11.46 -25.92
N GLN A 199 22.64 11.38 -26.24
CA GLN A 199 23.63 12.43 -26.07
C GLN A 199 23.39 13.56 -27.05
#